data_AF-A0A6A9SLL0-F1
#
_entry.id   AF-A0A6A9SLL0-F1
#
_cell.length_a   1.000
_cell.length_b   1.000
_cell.length_c   1.000
_cell.angle_alpha   90.00
_cell.angle_beta   90.00
_cell.angle_gamma   90.00
#
_symmetry.space_group_name_H-M   'P 1'
#
loop_
_entity.id
_entity.type
_entity.pdbx_description
1 polymer ?
#
loop_
_entity_poly.entity_id
_entity_poly.type
_entity_poly.pdbx_seq_one_letter_code
_entity_poly.pdbx_strand_id
1 'polypeptide(L)'
;DEHAVVAYLGDGATSEGDFHEAMNFAGVFDAPVVFLCENNNWAISLPRERQTASDSIAQKAEAYGFEGVQVDGNDPVAVYETVGGALADAREGNPVLVESLTYRQGAHTTSDDPERYRPAEEDLPEWRTADPLERFETYLREQGVVDDVFVAECRADAEAELDAAIEAAEAVDAPDADDVFDYVYAERTPRVDDQQRWLTSYLERHDPQQREF
;
A
#
# COMPACT_ATOMS: atom_id res chain seq x y z
N ASP A 1 -8.57 -22.77 -6.19
CA ASP A 1 -7.11 -22.94 -5.93
C ASP A 1 -6.80 -22.91 -4.44
N GLU A 2 -5.66 -23.45 -4.01
CA GLU A 2 -5.19 -23.25 -2.62
C GLU A 2 -4.70 -21.81 -2.38
N HIS A 3 -4.33 -21.12 -3.47
CA HIS A 3 -3.79 -19.77 -3.45
C HIS A 3 -4.81 -18.75 -3.91
N ALA A 4 -4.84 -17.62 -3.21
CA ALA A 4 -5.53 -16.39 -3.62
C ALA A 4 -4.57 -15.21 -3.48
N VAL A 5 -4.80 -14.16 -4.26
CA VAL A 5 -3.99 -12.95 -4.29
C VAL A 5 -4.73 -11.84 -3.55
N VAL A 6 -4.01 -11.03 -2.78
CA VAL A 6 -4.53 -9.75 -2.29
C VAL A 6 -3.84 -8.62 -3.05
N ALA A 7 -4.63 -7.79 -3.73
CA ALA A 7 -4.15 -6.61 -4.43
C ALA A 7 -4.55 -5.34 -3.65
N TYR A 8 -3.56 -4.60 -3.16
CA TYR A 8 -3.76 -3.37 -2.40
C TYR A 8 -3.84 -2.17 -3.32
N LEU A 9 -4.73 -1.23 -3.00
CA LEU A 9 -4.87 0.02 -3.72
C LEU A 9 -5.47 1.13 -2.83
N GLY A 10 -5.24 2.38 -3.19
CA GLY A 10 -5.91 3.53 -2.54
C GLY A 10 -7.23 3.91 -3.22
N ASP A 11 -8.02 4.75 -2.57
CA ASP A 11 -9.28 5.28 -3.12
C ASP A 11 -9.07 6.00 -4.45
N GLY A 12 -7.94 6.71 -4.61
CA GLY A 12 -7.55 7.36 -5.85
C GLY A 12 -7.42 6.41 -7.05
N ALA A 13 -6.81 5.24 -6.83
CA ALA A 13 -6.57 4.26 -7.89
C ALA A 13 -7.88 3.67 -8.46
N THR A 14 -8.99 3.78 -7.73
CA THR A 14 -10.31 3.26 -8.18
C THR A 14 -10.94 4.06 -9.32
N SER A 15 -10.31 5.17 -9.73
CA SER A 15 -10.69 5.97 -10.90
C SER A 15 -9.80 5.73 -12.12
N GLU A 16 -8.79 4.87 -12.02
CA GLU A 16 -7.96 4.47 -13.16
C GLU A 16 -8.66 3.42 -14.02
N GLY A 17 -8.43 3.42 -15.34
CA GLY A 17 -9.00 2.43 -16.25
C GLY A 17 -8.62 0.99 -15.89
N ASP A 18 -7.36 0.78 -15.52
CA ASP A 18 -6.82 -0.54 -15.15
C ASP A 18 -7.54 -1.17 -13.95
N PHE A 19 -8.06 -0.35 -13.02
CA PHE A 19 -8.92 -0.84 -11.94
C PHE A 19 -10.20 -1.48 -12.51
N HIS A 20 -10.89 -0.78 -13.42
CA HIS A 20 -12.10 -1.30 -14.06
C HIS A 20 -11.84 -2.56 -14.88
N GLU A 21 -10.73 -2.58 -15.62
CA GLU A 21 -10.33 -3.73 -16.45
C GLU A 21 -10.02 -4.96 -15.58
N ALA A 22 -9.21 -4.80 -14.53
CA ALA A 22 -8.84 -5.89 -13.62
C ALA A 22 -10.05 -6.47 -12.90
N MET A 23 -10.97 -5.62 -12.41
CA MET A 23 -12.20 -6.06 -11.75
C MET A 23 -13.09 -6.85 -12.71
N ASN A 24 -13.31 -6.34 -13.92
CA ASN A 24 -14.11 -7.06 -14.92
C ASN A 24 -13.46 -8.41 -15.30
N PHE A 25 -12.14 -8.46 -15.44
CA PHE A 25 -11.43 -9.70 -15.72
C PHE A 25 -11.61 -10.70 -14.58
N ALA A 26 -11.45 -10.26 -13.32
CA ALA A 26 -11.62 -11.11 -12.16
C ALA A 26 -13.01 -11.73 -12.10
N GLY A 27 -14.07 -10.93 -12.30
CA GLY A 27 -15.45 -11.41 -12.31
C GLY A 27 -15.79 -12.36 -13.46
N VAL A 28 -15.18 -12.17 -14.65
CA VAL A 28 -15.42 -13.06 -15.81
C VAL A 28 -14.71 -14.41 -15.68
N PHE A 29 -13.54 -14.43 -15.05
CA PHE A 29 -12.69 -15.61 -14.96
C PHE A 29 -12.73 -16.30 -13.61
N ASP A 30 -13.64 -15.92 -12.71
CA ASP A 30 -13.73 -16.45 -11.35
C ASP A 30 -12.36 -16.41 -10.65
N ALA A 31 -11.63 -15.30 -10.82
CA ALA A 31 -10.23 -15.22 -10.43
C ALA A 31 -10.10 -15.20 -8.90
N PRO A 32 -9.12 -15.93 -8.32
CA PRO A 32 -8.93 -15.99 -6.87
C PRO A 32 -8.20 -14.74 -6.36
N VAL A 33 -8.89 -13.60 -6.35
CA VAL A 33 -8.33 -12.30 -5.96
C VAL A 33 -9.25 -11.55 -4.99
N VAL A 34 -8.64 -10.99 -3.95
CA VAL A 34 -9.23 -9.97 -3.09
C VAL A 34 -8.59 -8.63 -3.44
N PHE A 35 -9.41 -7.66 -3.83
CA PHE A 35 -8.96 -6.29 -4.00
C PHE A 35 -9.21 -5.54 -2.69
N LEU A 36 -8.14 -5.12 -2.02
CA LEU A 36 -8.23 -4.41 -0.75
C LEU A 36 -7.95 -2.92 -0.98
N CYS A 37 -9.02 -2.13 -1.00
CA CYS A 37 -8.94 -0.69 -1.13
C CYS A 37 -8.77 -0.03 0.24
N GLU A 38 -7.62 0.58 0.49
CA GLU A 38 -7.34 1.44 1.64
C GLU A 38 -7.87 2.84 1.37
N ASN A 39 -9.15 3.05 1.70
CA ASN A 39 -9.81 4.33 1.51
C ASN A 39 -9.46 5.28 2.67
N ASN A 40 -8.38 6.03 2.48
CA ASN A 40 -7.88 7.02 3.44
C ASN A 40 -8.49 8.42 3.28
N ASN A 41 -9.54 8.54 2.46
CA ASN A 41 -10.29 9.74 2.11
C ASN A 41 -9.62 10.71 1.13
N TRP A 42 -8.35 10.50 0.74
CA TRP A 42 -7.56 11.47 -0.02
C TRP A 42 -6.63 10.85 -1.07
N ALA A 43 -6.85 11.19 -2.34
CA ALA A 43 -5.91 10.95 -3.43
C ALA A 43 -4.96 12.15 -3.59
N ILE A 44 -3.80 12.10 -2.92
CA ILE A 44 -2.89 13.25 -2.76
C ILE A 44 -3.62 14.41 -2.06
N SER A 45 -4.20 15.31 -2.84
CA SER A 45 -4.95 16.50 -2.44
C SER A 45 -6.42 16.49 -2.87
N LEU A 46 -6.87 15.46 -3.57
CA LEU A 46 -8.24 15.35 -4.08
C LEU A 46 -9.08 14.53 -3.08
N PRO A 47 -10.13 15.11 -2.47
CA PRO A 47 -10.95 14.39 -1.50
C PRO A 47 -11.83 13.34 -2.19
N ARG A 48 -12.19 12.28 -1.46
CA ARG A 48 -12.97 11.15 -1.99
C ARG A 48 -14.27 11.56 -2.70
N GLU A 49 -14.99 12.55 -2.19
CA GLU A 49 -16.23 13.05 -2.82
C GLU A 49 -16.02 13.63 -4.24
N ARG A 50 -14.79 14.08 -4.56
CA ARG A 50 -14.41 14.57 -5.88
C ARG A 50 -13.72 13.50 -6.73
N GLN A 51 -13.43 12.34 -6.16
CA GLN A 51 -12.77 11.23 -6.86
C GLN A 51 -13.75 10.42 -7.70
N THR A 52 -14.95 10.17 -7.17
CA THR A 52 -15.98 9.38 -7.85
C THR A 52 -17.37 9.64 -7.26
N ALA A 53 -18.40 9.54 -8.09
CA ALA A 53 -19.80 9.76 -7.68
C ALA A 53 -20.47 8.53 -7.02
N SER A 54 -19.76 7.40 -6.92
CA SER A 54 -20.24 6.22 -6.17
C SER A 54 -20.33 6.55 -4.67
N ASP A 55 -21.34 6.04 -3.96
CA ASP A 55 -21.50 6.29 -2.51
C ASP A 55 -20.40 5.60 -1.70
N SER A 56 -19.98 4.41 -2.14
CA SER A 56 -18.84 3.67 -1.60
C SER A 56 -17.89 3.21 -2.73
N ILE A 57 -16.71 2.73 -2.37
CA ILE A 57 -15.85 2.01 -3.33
C ILE A 57 -16.31 0.55 -3.41
N ALA A 58 -16.73 -0.05 -2.29
CA ALA A 58 -17.28 -1.39 -2.23
C ALA A 58 -18.40 -1.62 -3.27
N GLN A 59 -19.34 -0.68 -3.43
CA GLN A 59 -20.44 -0.84 -4.40
C GLN A 59 -19.98 -0.94 -5.86
N LYS A 60 -18.74 -0.53 -6.20
CA LYS A 60 -18.23 -0.66 -7.56
C LYS A 60 -18.11 -2.13 -7.98
N ALA A 61 -17.94 -3.05 -7.04
CA ALA A 61 -17.93 -4.50 -7.29
C ALA A 61 -19.20 -4.99 -8.00
N GLU A 62 -20.35 -4.35 -7.73
CA GLU A 62 -21.64 -4.70 -8.35
C GLU A 62 -21.58 -4.60 -9.88
N ALA A 63 -20.83 -3.64 -10.43
CA ALA A 63 -20.67 -3.48 -11.87
C ALA A 63 -19.95 -4.66 -12.53
N TYR A 64 -19.26 -5.50 -11.75
CA TYR A 64 -18.45 -6.63 -12.21
C TYR A 64 -18.97 -7.98 -11.73
N GLY A 65 -20.12 -7.99 -11.04
CA GLY A 65 -20.83 -9.22 -10.70
C GLY A 65 -20.30 -9.98 -9.49
N PHE A 66 -19.55 -9.34 -8.59
CA PHE A 66 -19.06 -9.98 -7.36
C PHE A 66 -19.19 -9.08 -6.12
N GLU A 67 -18.85 -9.62 -4.96
CA GLU A 67 -19.10 -8.98 -3.67
C GLU A 67 -18.19 -7.78 -3.42
N GLY A 68 -18.80 -6.72 -2.89
CA GLY A 68 -18.11 -5.56 -2.35
C GLY A 68 -18.51 -5.35 -0.89
N VAL A 69 -17.53 -5.31 0.01
CA VAL A 69 -17.76 -5.14 1.45
C VAL A 69 -16.98 -3.94 2.00
N GLN A 70 -17.59 -3.19 2.92
CA GLN A 70 -16.89 -2.14 3.67
C GLN A 70 -16.51 -2.66 5.06
N VAL A 71 -15.33 -2.28 5.53
CA VAL A 71 -14.85 -2.58 6.87
C VAL A 71 -14.29 -1.32 7.53
N ASP A 72 -14.44 -1.22 8.84
CA ASP A 72 -13.70 -0.26 9.65
C ASP A 72 -12.20 -0.59 9.57
N GLY A 73 -11.46 0.19 8.79
CA GLY A 73 -10.04 -0.03 8.54
C GLY A 73 -9.15 0.24 9.74
N ASN A 74 -9.69 0.87 10.78
CA ASN A 74 -9.00 1.15 12.03
C ASN A 74 -9.36 0.13 13.14
N ASP A 75 -10.08 -0.95 12.81
CA ASP A 75 -10.31 -2.09 13.67
C ASP A 75 -9.53 -3.31 13.14
N PRO A 76 -8.36 -3.64 13.71
CA PRO A 76 -7.53 -4.74 13.23
C PRO A 76 -8.23 -6.10 13.23
N VAL A 77 -9.18 -6.32 14.17
CA VAL A 77 -9.93 -7.58 14.25
C VAL A 77 -10.94 -7.65 13.12
N ALA A 78 -11.69 -6.57 12.89
CA ALA A 78 -12.67 -6.52 11.80
C ALA A 78 -11.99 -6.67 10.43
N VAL A 79 -10.84 -6.03 10.21
CA VAL A 79 -10.05 -6.18 8.98
C VAL A 79 -9.58 -7.62 8.82
N TYR A 80 -9.03 -8.23 9.87
CA TYR A 80 -8.56 -9.62 9.84
C TYR A 80 -9.68 -10.60 9.47
N GLU A 81 -10.84 -10.49 10.11
CA GLU A 81 -11.99 -11.35 9.84
C GLU A 81 -12.55 -11.13 8.43
N THR A 82 -12.70 -9.87 8.00
CA THR A 82 -13.26 -9.52 6.69
C THR A 82 -12.37 -9.98 5.56
N VAL A 83 -11.06 -9.70 5.63
CA VAL A 83 -10.10 -10.12 4.60
C VAL A 83 -9.90 -11.64 4.63
N GLY A 84 -9.92 -12.25 5.81
CA GLY A 84 -9.89 -13.71 5.97
C GLY A 84 -11.07 -14.42 5.29
N GLY A 85 -12.29 -13.89 5.47
CA GLY A 85 -13.50 -14.35 4.78
C GLY A 85 -13.42 -14.16 3.27
N ALA A 86 -13.08 -12.94 2.83
CA ALA A 86 -12.91 -12.62 1.42
C ALA A 86 -11.87 -13.53 0.72
N LEU A 87 -10.78 -13.88 1.41
CA LEU A 87 -9.79 -14.82 0.91
C LEU A 87 -10.31 -16.26 0.85
N ALA A 88 -11.23 -16.66 1.73
CA ALA A 88 -11.89 -17.96 1.64
C ALA A 88 -12.77 -18.01 0.37
N ASP A 89 -13.58 -16.98 0.16
CA ASP A 89 -14.50 -16.88 -0.99
C ASP A 89 -13.73 -16.79 -2.32
N ALA A 90 -12.66 -15.99 -2.37
CA ALA A 90 -11.79 -15.87 -3.54
C ALA A 90 -11.17 -17.22 -3.95
N ARG A 91 -10.76 -18.05 -2.99
CA ARG A 91 -10.22 -19.40 -3.31
C ARG A 91 -11.25 -20.32 -3.95
N GLU A 92 -12.53 -20.07 -3.71
CA GLU A 92 -13.67 -20.78 -4.32
C GLU A 92 -14.08 -20.20 -5.68
N GLY A 93 -13.37 -19.17 -6.17
CA GLY A 93 -13.63 -18.53 -7.46
C GLY A 93 -14.49 -17.26 -7.37
N ASN A 94 -14.74 -16.75 -6.17
CA ASN A 94 -15.55 -15.55 -5.96
C ASN A 94 -14.63 -14.36 -5.61
N PRO A 95 -14.19 -13.54 -6.59
CA PRO A 95 -13.39 -12.37 -6.27
C PRO A 95 -14.17 -11.42 -5.34
N VAL A 96 -13.46 -10.69 -4.49
CA VAL A 96 -14.08 -9.77 -3.52
C VAL A 96 -13.36 -8.43 -3.52
N LEU A 97 -14.12 -7.34 -3.47
CA LEU A 97 -13.61 -6.00 -3.19
C LEU A 97 -13.87 -5.65 -1.73
N VAL A 98 -12.82 -5.46 -0.95
CA VAL A 98 -12.89 -4.96 0.42
C VAL A 98 -12.51 -3.48 0.41
N GLU A 99 -13.41 -2.59 0.82
CA GLU A 99 -13.11 -1.19 1.10
C GLU A 99 -12.84 -1.02 2.60
N SER A 100 -11.56 -0.87 2.93
CA SER A 100 -11.08 -0.56 4.28
C SER A 100 -11.13 0.95 4.51
N LEU A 101 -12.06 1.40 5.35
CA LEU A 101 -12.25 2.81 5.68
C LEU A 101 -11.25 3.23 6.75
N THR A 102 -10.23 3.99 6.37
CA THR A 102 -9.18 4.48 7.26
C THR A 102 -8.93 5.97 7.02
N TYR A 103 -7.84 6.51 7.55
CA TYR A 103 -7.43 7.90 7.38
C TYR A 103 -5.91 8.06 7.39
N ARG A 104 -5.37 8.81 6.42
CA ARG A 104 -3.93 9.12 6.34
C ARG A 104 -3.63 10.32 7.22
N GLN A 105 -3.23 10.06 8.47
CA GLN A 105 -2.90 11.11 9.46
C GLN A 105 -1.75 12.03 9.00
N GLY A 106 -0.75 11.48 8.30
CA GLY A 106 0.36 12.23 7.73
C GLY A 106 0.10 12.85 6.35
N ALA A 107 1.12 13.53 5.82
CA ALA A 107 1.17 14.02 4.45
C ALA A 107 1.12 12.87 3.43
N HIS A 108 0.86 13.17 2.15
CA HIS A 108 0.89 12.15 1.09
C HIS A 108 2.26 11.51 0.94
N THR A 109 3.29 12.36 0.91
CA THR A 109 4.71 12.01 0.89
C THR A 109 5.49 13.13 1.58
N THR A 110 6.81 12.98 1.70
CA THR A 110 7.70 14.01 2.26
C THR A 110 7.75 15.33 1.47
N SER A 111 7.24 15.34 0.23
CA SER A 111 7.18 16.52 -0.63
C SER A 111 5.81 17.21 -0.64
N ASP A 112 4.87 16.73 0.16
CA ASP A 112 3.48 17.21 0.22
C ASP A 112 3.21 18.04 1.48
N ASP A 113 2.25 18.97 1.38
CA ASP A 113 1.83 19.86 2.45
C ASP A 113 0.29 19.79 2.60
N PRO A 114 -0.23 18.97 3.54
CA PRO A 114 -1.65 18.74 3.68
C PRO A 114 -2.43 19.96 4.16
N GLU A 115 -1.79 20.93 4.83
CA GLU A 115 -2.45 22.16 5.32
C GLU A 115 -3.03 23.00 4.18
N ARG A 116 -2.60 22.76 2.93
CA ARG A 116 -3.07 23.48 1.74
C ARG A 116 -4.44 23.04 1.24
N TYR A 117 -4.87 21.82 1.59
CA TYR A 117 -6.07 21.22 0.99
C TYR A 117 -6.95 20.45 1.98
N ARG A 118 -6.42 20.07 3.14
CA ARG A 118 -7.23 19.44 4.20
C ARG A 118 -7.78 20.50 5.15
N PRO A 119 -9.05 20.40 5.55
CA PRO A 119 -9.57 21.22 6.63
C PRO A 119 -8.85 20.88 7.95
N ALA A 120 -8.83 21.83 8.88
CA ALA A 120 -8.28 21.59 10.22
C ALA A 120 -9.11 20.56 11.02
N GLU A 121 -10.41 20.47 10.72
CA GLU A 121 -11.34 19.48 11.27
C GLU A 121 -11.93 18.70 10.09
N GLU A 122 -11.67 17.40 10.04
CA GLU A 122 -12.26 16.52 9.04
C GLU A 122 -13.73 16.24 9.38
N ASP A 123 -14.61 16.29 8.38
CA ASP A 123 -16.00 15.85 8.51
C ASP A 123 -16.08 14.33 8.38
N LEU A 124 -15.39 13.63 9.28
CA LEU A 124 -15.35 12.18 9.37
C LEU A 124 -15.65 11.74 10.81
N PRO A 125 -16.24 10.53 11.00
CA PRO A 125 -16.40 9.98 12.33
C PRO A 125 -15.06 9.86 13.07
N GLU A 126 -15.07 10.13 14.37
CA GLU A 126 -13.87 10.11 15.21
C GLU A 126 -13.08 8.80 15.11
N TRP A 127 -13.76 7.65 15.08
CA TRP A 127 -13.12 6.34 14.94
C TRP A 127 -12.29 6.22 13.66
N ARG A 128 -12.68 6.93 12.60
CA ARG A 128 -12.02 6.87 11.28
C ARG A 128 -10.73 7.68 11.26
N THR A 129 -10.65 8.74 12.05
CA THR A 129 -9.45 9.59 12.16
C THR A 129 -8.55 9.21 13.33
N ALA A 130 -9.07 8.45 14.29
CA ALA A 130 -8.34 7.96 15.46
C ALA A 130 -7.21 6.98 15.09
N ASP A 131 -6.21 6.88 15.96
CA ASP A 131 -5.13 5.91 15.81
C ASP A 131 -5.65 4.48 16.10
N PRO A 132 -5.56 3.54 15.14
CA PRO A 132 -5.97 2.15 15.36
C PRO A 132 -5.19 1.45 16.47
N LEU A 133 -3.93 1.83 16.73
CA LEU A 133 -3.12 1.23 17.79
C LEU A 133 -3.67 1.56 19.16
N GLU A 134 -4.10 2.81 19.40
CA GLU A 134 -4.68 3.21 20.69
C GLU A 134 -5.97 2.45 20.98
N ARG A 135 -6.83 2.30 19.97
CA ARG A 135 -8.07 1.51 20.07
C ARG A 135 -7.77 0.04 20.39
N PHE A 136 -6.84 -0.56 19.66
CA PHE A 136 -6.53 -1.98 19.82
C PHE A 136 -5.79 -2.27 21.13
N GLU A 137 -4.85 -1.42 21.53
CA GLU A 137 -4.18 -1.51 22.83
C GLU A 137 -5.19 -1.44 23.98
N THR A 138 -6.12 -0.47 23.92
CA THR A 138 -7.19 -0.34 24.93
C THR A 138 -8.01 -1.61 25.04
N TYR A 139 -8.46 -2.15 23.90
CA TYR A 139 -9.21 -3.42 23.86
C TYR A 139 -8.41 -4.57 24.49
N LEU A 140 -7.14 -4.75 24.12
CA LEU A 140 -6.31 -5.84 24.64
C LEU A 140 -6.06 -5.72 26.15
N ARG A 141 -5.93 -4.49 26.67
CA ARG A 141 -5.81 -4.24 28.12
C ARG A 141 -7.08 -4.59 28.86
N GLU A 142 -8.25 -4.23 28.31
CA GLU A 142 -9.55 -4.60 28.87
C GLU A 142 -9.76 -6.12 28.88
N GLN A 143 -9.22 -6.84 27.89
CA GLN A 143 -9.21 -8.30 27.87
C GLN A 143 -8.14 -8.93 28.78
N GLY A 144 -7.26 -8.14 29.40
CA GLY A 144 -6.16 -8.63 30.22
C GLY A 144 -5.10 -9.39 29.44
N VAL A 145 -5.00 -9.16 28.12
CA VAL A 145 -4.05 -9.83 27.22
C VAL A 145 -2.68 -9.16 27.27
N VAL A 146 -2.64 -7.84 27.46
CA VAL A 146 -1.41 -7.02 27.53
C VAL A 146 -1.42 -6.13 28.77
N ASP A 147 -0.22 -5.76 29.23
CA ASP A 147 0.01 -4.79 30.30
C ASP A 147 1.05 -3.74 29.88
N ASP A 148 1.38 -2.80 30.78
CA ASP A 148 2.35 -1.73 30.50
C ASP A 148 3.76 -2.26 30.20
N VAL A 149 4.14 -3.38 30.80
CA VAL A 149 5.45 -3.99 30.58
C VAL A 149 5.50 -4.54 29.16
N PHE A 150 4.50 -5.32 28.76
CA PHE A 150 4.40 -5.88 27.42
C PHE A 150 4.40 -4.78 26.33
N VAL A 151 3.61 -3.72 26.51
CA VAL A 151 3.55 -2.62 25.54
C VAL A 151 4.89 -1.89 25.44
N ALA A 152 5.58 -1.67 26.56
CA ALA A 152 6.90 -1.06 26.56
C ALA A 152 7.95 -1.96 25.87
N GLU A 153 7.90 -3.27 26.10
CA GLU A 153 8.76 -4.25 25.42
C GLU A 153 8.52 -4.25 23.92
N CYS A 154 7.28 -4.30 23.44
CA CYS A 154 6.96 -4.23 22.01
C CYS A 154 7.50 -2.96 21.35
N ARG A 155 7.43 -1.80 22.03
CA ARG A 155 8.00 -0.55 21.50
C ARG A 155 9.53 -0.60 21.42
N ALA A 156 10.17 -1.07 22.48
CA ALA A 156 11.63 -1.20 22.51
C ALA A 156 12.14 -2.20 21.46
N ASP A 157 11.45 -3.31 21.27
CA ASP A 157 11.79 -4.32 20.26
C ASP A 157 11.62 -3.75 18.83
N ALA A 158 10.53 -3.02 18.57
CA ALA A 158 10.30 -2.38 17.28
C ALA A 158 11.34 -1.29 16.97
N GLU A 159 11.74 -0.49 17.97
CA GLU A 159 12.82 0.50 17.83
C GLU A 159 14.16 -0.18 17.53
N ALA A 160 14.50 -1.25 18.26
CA ALA A 160 15.73 -2.00 18.04
C ALA A 160 15.76 -2.69 16.65
N GLU A 161 14.63 -3.22 16.18
CA GLU A 161 14.50 -3.79 14.84
C GLU A 161 14.70 -2.72 13.75
N LEU A 162 14.09 -1.54 13.93
CA LEU A 162 14.25 -0.42 13.00
C LEU A 162 15.70 0.07 12.93
N ASP A 163 16.36 0.26 14.08
CA ASP A 163 17.76 0.70 14.13
C ASP A 163 18.66 -0.33 13.43
N ALA A 164 18.48 -1.62 13.71
CA ALA A 164 19.24 -2.67 13.04
C ALA A 164 18.98 -2.72 11.52
N ALA A 165 17.76 -2.47 11.07
CA ALA A 165 17.41 -2.42 9.65
C ALA A 165 18.07 -1.23 8.95
N ILE A 166 18.13 -0.06 9.60
CA ILE A 166 18.81 1.13 9.09
C ILE A 166 20.31 0.87 9.00
N GLU A 167 20.94 0.36 10.06
CA GLU A 167 22.37 0.02 10.05
C GLU A 167 22.70 -0.99 8.95
N ALA A 168 21.87 -2.02 8.78
CA ALA A 168 22.04 -3.01 7.72
C ALA A 168 21.91 -2.39 6.33
N ALA A 169 20.96 -1.48 6.12
CA ALA A 169 20.77 -0.78 4.85
C ALA A 169 21.92 0.18 4.53
N GLU A 170 22.42 0.93 5.51
CA GLU A 170 23.55 1.86 5.35
C GLU A 170 24.88 1.13 5.16
N ALA A 171 25.00 -0.10 5.65
CA ALA A 171 26.17 -0.95 5.44
C ALA A 171 26.23 -1.59 4.04
N VAL A 172 25.17 -1.50 3.22
CA VAL A 172 25.19 -1.96 1.83
C VAL A 172 26.07 -1.01 1.02
N ASP A 173 27.07 -1.58 0.34
CA ASP A 173 27.91 -0.82 -0.58
C ASP A 173 27.05 -0.15 -1.66
N ALA A 174 27.43 1.07 -2.06
CA ALA A 174 26.76 1.74 -3.16
C ALA A 174 26.78 0.86 -4.42
N PRO A 175 25.67 0.77 -5.17
CA PRO A 175 25.63 -0.02 -6.39
C PRO A 175 26.65 0.50 -7.41
N ASP A 176 27.22 -0.41 -8.18
CA ASP A 176 28.09 -0.05 -9.29
C ASP A 176 27.27 0.60 -10.40
N ALA A 177 27.86 1.54 -11.14
CA ALA A 177 27.17 2.19 -12.26
C ALA A 177 26.71 1.20 -13.35
N ASP A 178 27.36 0.03 -13.42
CA ASP A 178 27.05 -1.03 -14.36
C ASP A 178 25.80 -1.84 -13.96
N ASP A 179 25.36 -1.79 -12.70
CA ASP A 179 24.21 -2.57 -12.18
C ASP A 179 22.89 -2.21 -12.88
N VAL A 180 22.80 -0.99 -13.43
CA VAL A 180 21.61 -0.51 -14.17
C VAL A 180 21.28 -1.37 -15.40
N PHE A 181 22.21 -2.19 -15.89
CA PHE A 181 22.04 -3.00 -17.09
C PHE A 181 21.64 -4.46 -16.83
N ASP A 182 21.75 -4.94 -15.59
CA ASP A 182 21.68 -6.39 -15.32
C ASP A 182 20.25 -6.95 -15.28
N TYR A 183 19.25 -6.14 -14.91
CA TYR A 183 17.88 -6.62 -14.68
C TYR A 183 16.84 -6.08 -15.67
N VAL A 184 17.28 -5.52 -16.80
CA VAL A 184 16.38 -5.03 -17.86
C VAL A 184 15.77 -6.17 -18.67
N TYR A 185 16.55 -7.24 -18.88
CA TYR A 185 16.15 -8.45 -19.61
C TYR A 185 16.68 -9.68 -18.87
N ALA A 186 16.05 -10.85 -19.07
CA ALA A 186 16.55 -12.11 -18.53
C ALA A 186 17.98 -12.43 -19.02
N GLU A 187 18.28 -12.07 -20.27
CA GLU A 187 19.62 -12.10 -20.84
C GLU A 187 19.91 -10.75 -21.48
N ARG A 188 21.10 -10.21 -21.26
CA ARG A 188 21.51 -8.94 -21.87
C ARG A 188 21.52 -9.05 -23.38
N THR A 189 20.91 -8.06 -24.03
CA THR A 189 20.94 -7.95 -25.49
C THR A 189 22.26 -7.30 -25.94
N PRO A 190 22.74 -7.55 -27.17
CA PRO A 190 23.96 -6.92 -27.68
C PRO A 190 23.94 -5.38 -27.59
N ARG A 191 22.76 -4.77 -27.73
CA ARG A 191 22.59 -3.32 -27.59
C ARG A 191 22.80 -2.84 -26.16
N VAL A 192 22.32 -3.59 -25.17
CA VAL A 192 22.54 -3.28 -23.75
C VAL A 192 24.02 -3.42 -23.41
N ASP A 193 24.69 -4.45 -23.93
CA ASP A 193 26.14 -4.61 -23.77
C ASP A 193 26.93 -3.46 -24.40
N ASP A 194 26.52 -2.96 -25.57
CA ASP A 194 27.12 -1.78 -26.19
C ASP A 194 26.96 -0.52 -25.33
N GLN A 195 25.78 -0.34 -24.71
CA GLN A 195 25.50 0.78 -23.81
C GLN A 195 26.32 0.70 -22.53
N GLN A 196 26.44 -0.49 -21.94
CA GLN A 196 27.30 -0.73 -20.77
C GLN A 196 28.75 -0.38 -21.09
N ARG A 197 29.32 -0.97 -22.16
CA ARG A 197 30.69 -0.66 -22.60
C ARG A 197 30.92 0.83 -22.82
N TRP A 198 29.94 1.52 -23.39
CA TRP A 198 30.01 2.96 -23.58
C TRP A 198 30.04 3.71 -22.24
N LEU A 199 29.16 3.37 -21.29
CA LEU A 199 29.12 3.99 -19.97
C LEU A 199 30.43 3.77 -19.21
N THR A 200 30.91 2.53 -19.15
CA THR A 200 32.18 2.19 -18.50
C THR A 200 33.33 3.01 -19.11
N SER A 201 33.45 3.01 -20.45
CA SER A 201 34.49 3.79 -21.14
C SER A 201 34.35 5.30 -20.94
N TYR A 202 33.13 5.79 -20.71
CA TYR A 202 32.87 7.19 -20.48
C TYR A 202 33.29 7.61 -19.07
N LEU A 203 32.97 6.81 -18.04
CA LEU A 203 33.31 7.04 -16.64
C LEU A 203 34.82 6.93 -16.38
N GLU A 204 35.54 6.10 -17.13
CA GLU A 204 37.02 6.08 -17.10
C GLU A 204 37.66 7.44 -17.46
N ARG A 205 36.95 8.28 -18.21
CA ARG A 205 37.48 9.53 -18.79
C ARG A 205 36.84 10.78 -18.18
N HIS A 206 35.77 10.64 -17.41
CA HIS A 206 35.00 11.75 -16.88
C HIS A 206 34.55 11.43 -15.46
N ASP A 207 34.83 12.35 -14.54
CA ASP A 207 34.27 12.29 -13.19
C ASP A 207 32.79 12.71 -13.24
N PRO A 208 31.84 11.81 -12.93
CA PRO A 208 30.42 12.14 -12.94
C PRO A 208 30.03 13.19 -11.89
N GLN A 209 30.82 13.38 -10.83
CA GLN A 209 30.55 14.34 -9.76
C GLN A 209 30.99 15.78 -10.10
N GLN A 210 31.74 15.98 -11.19
CA GLN A 210 32.25 17.31 -11.59
C GLN A 210 31.35 18.07 -12.55
N ARG A 211 30.08 17.64 -12.73
CA ARG A 211 29.14 18.31 -13.64
C ARG A 211 28.11 19.12 -12.88
N GLU A 212 28.13 20.44 -13.08
CA GLU A 212 26.97 21.29 -12.82
C GLU A 212 25.90 21.00 -13.88
N PHE A 213 24.69 20.69 -13.44
CA PHE A 213 23.49 20.56 -14.29
C PHE A 213 22.81 21.91 -14.49
#